data_AF-A0A0L0VAM2-F1
#
_entry.id   AF-A0A0L0VAM2-F1
#
_cell.length_a   1.000
_cell.length_b   1.000
_cell.length_c   1.000
_cell.angle_alpha   90.00
_cell.angle_beta   90.00
_cell.angle_gamma   90.00
#
_symmetry.space_group_name_H-M   'P 1'
#
loop_
_entity.id
_entity.type
_entity.pdbx_description
1 polymer ?
#
loop_
_entity_poly.entity_id
_entity_poly.type
_entity_poly.pdbx_seq_one_letter_code
_entity_poly.pdbx_strand_id
1 'polypeptide(L)'
;MDSCSPIFFTTTDINYSDNRYLGKPWEDFKARLMVVAIPSDCETEIRKQVRYLKMQDSETFIKFSTQACTLQLLLNFDTANSFGDLELAKCITFSLPRELQGKIADFRLLRQKPFD
;
A
#
# COMPACT_ATOMS: atom_id res chain seq x y z
N MET A 1 1.78 1.81 23.91
CA MET A 1 2.83 1.11 23.14
C MET A 1 2.16 -0.16 22.70
N ASP A 2 1.38 -0.07 21.63
CA ASP A 2 0.53 -1.18 21.20
C ASP A 2 1.26 -1.87 20.07
N SER A 3 1.96 -2.93 20.47
CA SER A 3 2.71 -3.84 19.62
C SER A 3 1.78 -4.41 18.56
N CYS A 4 2.05 -4.06 17.30
CA CYS A 4 1.49 -4.78 16.16
C CYS A 4 1.98 -6.23 16.27
N SER A 5 1.07 -7.15 16.60
CA SER A 5 1.37 -8.58 16.63
C SER A 5 1.92 -9.01 15.26
N PRO A 6 2.94 -9.89 15.21
CA PRO A 6 3.40 -10.43 13.96
C PRO A 6 2.24 -11.18 13.30
N ILE A 7 1.98 -10.88 12.03
CA ILE A 7 0.99 -11.59 11.20
C ILE A 7 1.48 -13.04 11.06
N PHE A 8 1.14 -13.89 12.02
CA PHE A 8 1.18 -15.32 11.86
C PHE A 8 -0.17 -15.73 11.29
N PHE A 9 -0.20 -16.08 10.01
CA PHE A 9 -1.30 -16.86 9.45
C PHE A 9 -1.28 -18.23 10.12
N THR A 10 -2.02 -18.41 11.21
CA THR A 10 -2.24 -19.75 11.76
C THR A 10 -3.23 -20.46 10.85
N THR A 11 -2.74 -21.47 10.14
CA THR A 11 -3.53 -22.48 9.39
C THR A 11 -4.38 -23.31 10.35
N THR A 12 -5.34 -22.70 11.03
CA THR A 12 -6.29 -23.39 11.89
C THR A 12 -7.74 -23.12 11.52
N ASP A 13 -8.04 -22.14 10.66
CA ASP A 13 -9.42 -21.82 10.25
C ASP A 13 -9.84 -22.34 8.87
N ILE A 14 -8.93 -22.95 8.11
CA ILE A 14 -9.29 -23.60 6.83
C ILE A 14 -9.52 -25.09 7.11
N ASN A 15 -10.67 -25.40 7.69
CA ASN A 15 -11.15 -26.78 7.74
C ASN A 15 -11.42 -27.23 6.28
N TYR A 16 -10.52 -28.07 5.76
CA TYR A 16 -10.36 -28.43 4.35
C TYR A 16 -11.57 -29.14 3.70
N SER A 17 -12.67 -29.32 4.42
CA SER A 17 -13.89 -30.03 4.00
C SER A 17 -15.16 -29.20 4.15
N ASP A 18 -15.07 -27.89 3.92
CA ASP A 18 -16.25 -27.02 3.94
C ASP A 18 -17.04 -27.10 2.62
N ASN A 19 -17.89 -28.12 2.48
CA ASN A 19 -18.79 -28.33 1.33
C ASN A 19 -19.80 -27.18 1.11
N ARG A 20 -19.84 -26.16 1.97
CA ARG A 20 -20.75 -24.99 1.91
C ARG A 20 -20.52 -24.07 0.69
N TYR A 21 -19.45 -24.29 -0.07
CA TYR A 21 -19.10 -23.51 -1.26
C TYR A 21 -19.18 -24.30 -2.58
N LEU A 22 -19.47 -25.61 -2.53
CA LEU A 22 -19.70 -26.41 -3.73
C LEU A 22 -20.97 -25.92 -4.44
N GLY A 23 -20.86 -25.52 -5.70
CA GLY A 23 -21.97 -24.99 -6.50
C GLY A 23 -22.22 -23.48 -6.36
N LYS A 24 -21.45 -22.76 -5.54
CA LYS A 24 -21.50 -21.29 -5.46
C LYS A 24 -20.59 -20.64 -6.51
N PRO A 25 -20.85 -19.38 -6.89
CA PRO A 25 -19.92 -18.60 -7.71
C PRO A 25 -18.55 -18.45 -7.02
N TRP A 26 -17.49 -18.34 -7.82
CA TRP A 26 -16.12 -18.08 -7.36
C TRP A 26 -16.03 -16.86 -6.43
N GLU A 27 -16.81 -15.81 -6.69
CA GLU A 27 -16.81 -14.58 -5.90
C GLU A 27 -17.22 -14.80 -4.44
N ASP A 28 -18.16 -15.70 -4.16
CA ASP A 28 -18.61 -16.00 -2.78
C ASP A 28 -17.50 -16.67 -1.97
N PHE A 29 -16.73 -17.54 -2.62
CA PHE A 29 -15.57 -18.19 -2.01
C PHE A 29 -14.43 -17.17 -1.81
N LYS A 30 -14.13 -16.37 -2.83
CA LYS A 30 -13.11 -15.32 -2.77
C LYS A 30 -13.39 -14.33 -1.65
N ALA A 31 -14.62 -13.83 -1.53
CA ALA A 31 -15.02 -12.90 -0.47
C ALA A 31 -14.82 -13.51 0.92
N ARG A 32 -15.17 -14.78 1.12
CA ARG A 32 -14.91 -15.46 2.40
C ARG A 32 -13.43 -15.62 2.68
N LEU A 33 -12.65 -16.00 1.66
CA LEU A 33 -11.21 -16.15 1.79
C LEU A 33 -10.58 -14.81 2.20
N MET A 34 -11.00 -13.69 1.62
CA MET A 34 -10.52 -12.36 2.02
C MET A 34 -10.88 -12.04 3.47
N VAL A 35 -12.12 -12.29 3.92
CA VAL A 35 -12.53 -12.05 5.30
C VAL A 35 -11.72 -12.88 6.31
N VAL A 36 -11.35 -14.11 5.96
CA VAL A 36 -10.57 -14.99 6.84
C VAL A 36 -9.07 -14.68 6.79
N ALA A 37 -8.53 -14.37 5.60
CA ALA A 37 -7.11 -14.16 5.40
C ALA A 37 -6.66 -12.72 5.70
N ILE A 38 -7.55 -11.73 5.54
CA ILE A 38 -7.21 -10.31 5.70
C ILE A 38 -7.92 -9.80 6.96
N PRO A 39 -7.16 -9.40 8.00
CA PRO A 39 -7.75 -8.77 9.17
C PRO A 39 -8.59 -7.55 8.79
N SER A 40 -9.71 -7.31 9.48
CA SER A 40 -10.62 -6.18 9.21
C SER A 40 -9.90 -4.81 9.22
N ASP A 41 -8.82 -4.70 10.00
CA ASP A 41 -8.09 -3.45 10.20
C ASP A 41 -6.93 -3.27 9.22
N CYS A 42 -6.68 -4.28 8.37
CA CYS A 42 -5.56 -4.31 7.43
C CYS A 42 -5.60 -3.12 6.46
N GLU A 43 -6.77 -2.79 5.90
CA GLU A 43 -6.91 -1.65 4.99
C GLU A 43 -6.52 -0.33 5.68
N THR A 44 -6.97 -0.12 6.92
CA THR A 44 -6.65 1.09 7.69
C THR A 44 -5.15 1.16 7.99
N GLU A 45 -4.53 0.04 8.34
CA GLU A 45 -3.10 -0.02 8.63
C GLU A 45 -2.25 0.19 7.36
N ILE A 46 -2.63 -0.40 6.22
CA ILE A 46 -1.94 -0.14 4.95
C ILE A 46 -2.09 1.33 4.53
N ARG A 47 -3.28 1.93 4.68
CA ARG A 47 -3.49 3.36 4.39
C ARG A 47 -2.59 4.24 5.28
N LYS A 48 -2.46 3.87 6.55
CA LYS A 48 -1.55 4.53 7.49
C LYS A 48 -0.10 4.38 7.03
N GLN A 49 0.33 3.17 6.65
CA GLN A 49 1.67 2.92 6.14
C GLN A 49 1.98 3.74 4.89
N VAL A 50 1.07 3.82 3.91
CA VAL A 50 1.26 4.66 2.71
C VAL A 50 1.41 6.13 3.08
N ARG A 51 0.58 6.66 3.99
CA ARG A 51 0.63 8.08 4.39
C ARG A 51 1.89 8.44 5.17
N TYR A 52 2.39 7.53 5.99
CA TYR A 52 3.54 7.78 6.86
C TYR A 52 4.84 7.15 6.35
N LEU A 53 4.83 6.54 5.16
CA LEU A 53 6.02 6.03 4.52
C LEU A 53 7.02 7.18 4.38
N LYS A 54 8.27 6.98 4.80
CA LYS A 54 9.33 7.98 4.69
C LYS A 54 10.58 7.30 4.19
N MET A 55 11.21 7.93 3.21
CA MET A 55 12.46 7.43 2.66
C MET A 55 13.56 7.59 3.71
N GLN A 56 14.22 6.48 4.05
CA GLN A 56 15.35 6.46 4.98
C GLN A 56 16.64 6.91 4.26
N ASP A 57 17.57 7.54 4.99
CA ASP A 57 18.83 8.00 4.40
C ASP A 57 19.70 6.84 3.87
N SER A 58 19.52 5.63 4.42
CA SER A 58 20.26 4.43 4.03
C SER A 58 19.63 3.65 2.88
N GLU A 59 18.44 4.02 2.38
CA GLU A 59 17.77 3.29 1.31
C GLU A 59 17.81 4.01 -0.02
N THR A 60 17.71 3.25 -1.11
CA THR A 60 17.65 3.82 -2.45
C THR A 60 16.23 4.24 -2.80
N PHE A 61 16.09 5.26 -3.64
CA PHE A 61 14.78 5.71 -4.11
C PHE A 61 13.98 4.59 -4.78
N ILE A 62 14.65 3.69 -5.52
CA ILE A 62 14.01 2.54 -6.18
C ILE A 62 13.38 1.60 -5.15
N LYS A 63 14.10 1.29 -4.07
CA LYS A 63 13.59 0.42 -3.02
C LYS A 63 12.38 1.05 -2.32
N PHE A 64 12.51 2.32 -1.98
CA PHE A 64 11.45 3.12 -1.37
C PHE A 64 10.19 3.20 -2.27
N SER A 65 10.35 3.54 -3.55
CA SER A 65 9.22 3.66 -4.48
C SER A 65 8.57 2.31 -4.76
N THR A 66 9.35 1.23 -4.83
CA THR A 66 8.83 -0.14 -4.94
C THR A 66 7.94 -0.48 -3.75
N GLN A 67 8.38 -0.17 -2.53
CA GLN A 67 7.55 -0.38 -1.32
C GLN A 67 6.24 0.41 -1.38
N ALA A 68 6.30 1.68 -1.80
CA ALA A 68 5.12 2.53 -1.94
C ALA A 68 4.11 1.96 -2.96
N CYS A 69 4.59 1.50 -4.12
CA CYS A 69 3.77 0.82 -5.13
C CYS A 69 3.21 -0.51 -4.62
N THR A 70 3.98 -1.30 -3.87
CA THR A 70 3.48 -2.54 -3.26
C THR A 70 2.33 -2.25 -2.29
N LEU A 71 2.44 -1.22 -1.46
CA LEU A 71 1.36 -0.81 -0.56
C LEU A 71 0.12 -0.32 -1.33
N GLN A 72 0.31 0.42 -2.42
CA GLN A 72 -0.80 0.81 -3.31
C GLN A 72 -1.51 -0.42 -3.90
N LEU A 73 -0.77 -1.43 -4.36
CA LEU A 73 -1.36 -2.67 -4.89
C LEU A 73 -2.16 -3.42 -3.83
N LEU A 74 -1.67 -3.45 -2.59
CA LEU A 74 -2.40 -4.06 -1.46
C LEU A 74 -3.69 -3.30 -1.14
N LEU A 75 -3.68 -1.96 -1.20
CA LEU A 75 -4.90 -1.17 -1.06
C LEU A 75 -5.89 -1.46 -2.18
N ASN A 76 -5.40 -1.58 -3.41
CA ASN A 76 -6.24 -1.76 -4.59
C ASN A 76 -6.67 -3.22 -4.84
N PHE A 77 -6.32 -4.14 -3.95
CA PHE A 77 -6.47 -5.57 -4.19
C PHE A 77 -7.93 -6.03 -4.32
N ASP A 78 -8.84 -5.45 -3.52
CA ASP A 78 -10.26 -5.86 -3.49
C ASP A 78 -11.24 -4.68 -3.42
N THR A 79 -10.74 -3.45 -3.39
CA THR A 79 -11.59 -2.26 -3.29
C THR A 79 -11.79 -1.59 -4.65
N ALA A 80 -13.04 -1.28 -5.00
CA ALA A 80 -13.38 -0.44 -6.15
C ALA A 80 -12.85 1.01 -6.02
N ASN A 81 -12.51 1.45 -4.81
CA ASN A 81 -11.86 2.73 -4.54
C ASN A 81 -10.36 2.61 -4.75
N SER A 82 -9.89 2.89 -5.97
CA SER A 82 -8.46 2.84 -6.28
C SER A 82 -7.71 4.00 -5.63
N PHE A 83 -6.67 3.68 -4.86
CA PHE A 83 -5.61 4.62 -4.52
C PHE A 83 -4.81 4.89 -5.80
N GLY A 84 -5.07 6.04 -6.41
CA GLY A 84 -4.53 6.39 -7.73
C GLY A 84 -3.06 6.78 -7.72
N ASP A 85 -2.41 6.65 -8.88
CA ASP A 85 -0.97 6.92 -9.06
C ASP A 85 -0.61 8.37 -8.73
N LEU A 86 -1.52 9.31 -8.99
CA LEU A 86 -1.32 10.72 -8.64
C LEU A 86 -1.25 10.93 -7.12
N GLU A 87 -2.11 10.26 -6.36
CA GLU A 87 -2.10 10.34 -4.90
C GLU A 87 -0.84 9.68 -4.34
N LEU A 88 -0.45 8.53 -4.90
CA LEU A 88 0.81 7.89 -4.56
C LEU A 88 2.01 8.80 -4.84
N ALA A 89 2.06 9.45 -6.01
CA ALA A 89 3.15 10.35 -6.38
C ALA A 89 3.24 11.58 -5.46
N LYS A 90 2.10 12.14 -5.04
CA LYS A 90 2.06 13.21 -4.02
C LYS A 90 2.63 12.71 -2.70
N CYS A 91 2.17 11.56 -2.20
CA CYS A 91 2.70 10.96 -0.97
C CYS A 91 4.22 10.78 -1.07
N ILE A 92 4.70 10.13 -2.13
CA ILE A 92 6.13 9.93 -2.39
C ILE A 92 6.91 11.25 -2.32
N THR A 93 6.41 12.31 -2.96
CA THR A 93 7.11 13.61 -2.98
C THR A 93 7.31 14.18 -1.57
N PHE A 94 6.31 14.09 -0.70
CA PHE A 94 6.41 14.55 0.70
C PHE A 94 7.24 13.61 1.59
N SER A 95 7.36 12.35 1.20
CA SER A 95 8.07 11.31 1.93
C SER A 95 9.59 11.30 1.66
N LEU A 96 10.07 12.09 0.69
CA LEU A 96 11.49 12.18 0.37
C LEU A 96 12.27 13.00 1.42
N PRO A 97 13.59 12.77 1.55
CA PRO A 97 14.45 13.64 2.35
C PRO A 97 14.42 15.08 1.81
N ARG A 98 14.59 16.06 2.70
CA ARG A 98 14.50 17.49 2.34
C ARG A 98 15.39 17.89 1.17
N GLU A 99 16.56 17.29 1.06
CA GLU A 99 17.51 17.54 -0.02
C GLU A 99 16.95 17.15 -1.40
N LEU A 100 16.26 16.00 -1.48
CA LEU A 100 15.61 15.55 -2.72
C LEU A 100 14.37 16.40 -3.01
N GLN A 101 13.62 16.82 -1.99
CA GLN A 101 12.50 17.74 -2.18
C GLN A 101 12.96 19.09 -2.74
N GLY A 102 14.09 19.62 -2.25
CA GLY A 102 14.71 20.84 -2.78
C GLY A 102 15.04 20.71 -4.27
N LYS A 103 15.69 19.61 -4.67
CA LYS A 103 16.01 19.35 -6.08
C LYS A 103 14.75 19.27 -6.96
N ILE A 104 13.66 18.69 -6.47
CA ILE A 104 12.39 18.65 -7.22
C ILE A 104 11.86 20.07 -7.46
N ALA A 105 11.95 20.97 -6.47
CA ALA A 105 11.56 22.36 -6.63
C ALA A 105 12.45 23.09 -7.65
N ASP A 106 13.77 22.88 -7.61
CA ASP A 106 14.72 23.47 -8.56
C ASP A 106 14.41 23.02 -10.00
N PHE A 107 14.23 21.72 -10.23
CA PHE A 107 13.86 21.18 -11.54
C PHE A 107 12.53 21.73 -12.04
N ARG A 108 11.56 21.99 -11.14
CA ARG A 108 10.29 22.61 -11.50
C ARG A 108 10.47 24.06 -11.95
N LEU A 109 11.38 24.83 -11.36
CA LEU A 109 11.71 26.19 -11.79
C LEU A 109 12.35 26.18 -13.18
N LEU A 110 13.36 25.31 -13.38
CA LEU A 110 14.07 25.19 -14.66
C LEU A 110 13.18 24.74 -15.84
N ARG A 111 12.01 24.14 -15.57
CA ARG A 111 11.07 23.69 -16.61
C ARG A 111 10.10 24.77 -17.09
N GLN A 112 10.04 25.92 -16.42
CA GLN A 112 9.18 27.04 -16.81
C GLN A 112 9.82 27.82 -17.98
N LYS A 113 8.99 28.41 -18.85
CA LYS A 113 9.44 29.28 -19.95
C LYS A 113 8.81 30.68 -19.83
N PRO A 114 9.59 31.77 -19.87
CA PRO A 114 11.05 31.77 -19.72
C PRO A 114 11.43 31.19 -18.35
N PHE A 115 12.65 30.69 -18.24
CA PHE A 115 13.28 30.53 -16.94
C PHE A 115 13.83 31.91 -16.56
N ASP A 116 13.69 32.32 -15.30
CA ASP A 116 14.42 33.49 -14.78
C ASP A 116 15.91 33.15 -14.60
#